data_AF-A0A8S8Z822-F1
#
_entry.id   AF-A0A8S8Z822-F1
#
_cell.length_a   1.000
_cell.length_b   1.000
_cell.length_c   1.000
_cell.angle_alpha   90.00
_cell.angle_beta   90.00
_cell.angle_gamma   90.00
#
_symmetry.space_group_name_H-M   'P 1'
#
loop_
_entity.id
_entity.type
_entity.pdbx_description
1 polymer ?
#
loop_
_entity_poly.entity_id
_entity_poly.type
_entity_poly.pdbx_seq_one_letter_code
_entity_poly.pdbx_strand_id
1 'polypeptide(L)'
;MMYPIDMWNAVEPPADFIRLLGITIASGLFAVPVMIKVGKGMLKMHEIVPLRTLVFSVTGFIAILVWLSTGWIGLGVLIIGTAMGLMPPRIGIRRSHAMGIILVPIMMYTFAREFDGFGFI
;
A
#
# COMPACT_ATOMS: atom_id res chain seq x y z
N MET A 1 22.71 6.42 -1.68
CA MET A 1 23.48 5.73 -0.61
C MET A 1 22.62 5.78 0.65
N MET A 2 22.37 4.62 1.25
CA MET A 2 21.63 4.51 2.51
C MET A 2 22.48 5.15 3.61
N TYR A 3 21.87 5.94 4.50
CA TYR A 3 22.59 6.54 5.64
C TYR A 3 23.21 5.41 6.47
N PRO A 4 24.52 5.43 6.78
CA PRO A 4 25.11 4.44 7.66
C PRO A 4 24.47 4.59 9.04
N ILE A 5 23.77 3.55 9.50
CA ILE A 5 23.05 3.55 10.78
C ILE A 5 23.92 2.77 11.77
N ASP A 6 24.34 3.42 12.86
CA ASP A 6 25.15 2.74 13.87
C ASP A 6 24.31 1.67 14.61
N MET A 7 24.88 0.46 14.73
CA MET A 7 24.27 -0.66 15.44
C MET A 7 24.27 -0.40 16.96
N TRP A 8 23.12 -0.58 17.61
CA TRP A 8 22.97 -0.39 19.06
C TRP A 8 23.68 -1.52 19.83
N ASN A 9 24.97 -1.31 20.13
CA ASN A 9 25.83 -2.28 20.80
C ASN A 9 26.25 -1.88 22.23
N ALA A 10 25.78 -0.73 22.74
CA ALA A 10 26.11 -0.19 24.06
C ALA A 10 24.85 0.09 24.92
N VAL A 11 25.03 0.33 26.22
CA VAL A 11 23.93 0.72 27.14
C VAL A 11 23.38 2.11 26.79
N GLU A 12 24.20 2.96 26.16
CA GLU A 12 23.85 4.31 25.73
C GLU A 12 23.20 4.28 24.33
N PRO A 13 22.09 5.00 24.11
CA PRO A 13 21.43 5.02 22.80
C PRO A 13 22.29 5.74 21.75
N PRO A 14 22.45 5.19 20.54
CA PRO A 14 23.14 5.86 19.43
C PRO A 14 22.51 7.20 19.08
N ALA A 15 23.34 8.18 18.67
CA ALA A 15 22.87 9.53 18.32
C ALA A 15 21.83 9.53 17.19
N ASP A 16 21.93 8.58 16.26
CA ASP A 16 20.99 8.42 15.15
C ASP A 16 19.61 7.98 15.61
N PHE A 17 19.53 7.15 16.64
CA PHE A 17 18.26 6.74 17.22
C PHE A 17 17.50 7.95 17.78
N ILE A 18 18.20 8.84 18.50
CA ILE A 18 17.60 10.06 19.07
C ILE A 18 17.12 11.00 17.96
N ARG A 19 17.87 11.14 16.86
CA ARG A 19 17.48 11.96 15.70
C ARG A 19 16.25 11.41 14.99
N LEU A 20 16.22 10.10 14.73
CA LEU A 20 15.07 9.44 14.11
C LEU A 20 13.83 9.49 15.01
N LEU A 21 14.01 9.31 16.31
CA LEU A 21 12.95 9.45 17.30
C LEU A 21 12.39 10.89 17.32
N GLY A 22 13.26 11.89 17.29
CA GLY A 22 12.86 13.29 17.23
C GLY A 22 12.06 13.62 15.96
N ILE A 23 12.54 13.17 14.80
CA ILE A 23 11.88 13.39 13.50
C ILE A 23 10.52 12.67 13.43
N THR A 24 10.44 11.43 13.94
CA THR A 24 9.19 10.66 13.95
C THR A 24 8.14 11.30 14.86
N ILE A 25 8.53 11.75 16.06
CA ILE A 25 7.63 12.48 16.97
C ILE A 25 7.17 13.79 16.34
N ALA A 26 8.10 14.59 15.78
CA ALA A 26 7.76 15.85 15.12
C ALA A 26 6.84 15.66 13.91
N SER A 27 7.11 14.65 13.09
CA SER A 27 6.28 14.28 11.95
C SER A 27 4.89 13.82 12.39
N GLY A 28 4.80 12.99 13.43
CA GLY A 28 3.54 12.54 14.00
C GLY A 28 2.70 13.68 14.55
N LEU A 29 3.32 14.61 15.30
CA LEU A 29 2.64 15.78 15.85
C LEU A 29 2.09 16.70 14.75
N PHE A 30 2.82 16.84 13.65
CA PHE A 30 2.39 17.63 12.50
C PHE A 30 1.32 16.92 11.66
N ALA A 31 1.38 15.59 11.54
CA ALA A 31 0.45 14.80 10.75
C ALA A 31 -0.98 14.86 11.31
N VAL A 32 -1.16 14.82 12.63
CA VAL A 32 -2.48 14.84 13.29
C VAL A 32 -3.35 16.05 12.92
N PRO A 33 -2.91 17.32 13.09
CA PRO A 33 -3.72 18.49 12.74
C PRO A 33 -3.98 18.58 11.24
N VAL A 34 -3.00 18.20 10.41
CA VAL A 34 -3.15 18.14 8.95
C VAL A 34 -4.24 17.12 8.58
N MET A 35 -4.21 15.93 9.18
CA MET A 35 -5.20 14.88 8.93
C MET A 35 -6.61 15.32 9.30
N ILE A 36 -6.78 16.06 10.41
CA ILE A 36 -8.09 16.58 10.81
C ILE A 36 -8.60 17.61 9.80
N LYS A 37 -7.74 18.54 9.35
CA LYS A 37 -8.14 19.60 8.40
C LYS A 37 -8.46 19.02 7.01
N VAL A 38 -7.60 18.12 6.52
CA VAL A 38 -7.80 17.42 5.24
C VAL A 38 -9.00 16.49 5.31
N GLY A 39 -9.16 15.74 6.41
CA GLY A 39 -10.29 14.85 6.64
C GLY A 39 -11.63 15.58 6.59
N LYS A 40 -11.76 16.74 7.27
CA LYS A 40 -12.96 17.59 7.19
C LYS A 40 -13.23 18.10 5.77
N GLY A 41 -12.19 18.48 5.04
CA GLY A 41 -12.31 18.87 3.63
C GLY A 41 -12.80 17.71 2.75
N MET A 42 -12.26 16.51 2.97
CA MET A 42 -12.63 15.31 2.23
C MET A 42 -14.07 14.87 2.54
N LEU A 43 -14.52 14.96 3.80
CA LEU A 43 -15.90 14.65 4.17
C LEU A 43 -16.91 15.56 3.44
N LYS A 44 -16.61 16.86 3.37
CA LYS A 44 -17.44 17.83 2.62
C LYS A 44 -17.42 17.54 1.11
N MET A 45 -16.30 17.07 0.58
CA MET A 45 -16.17 16.70 -0.84
C MET A 45 -16.86 15.37 -1.17
N HIS A 46 -16.90 14.42 -0.22
CA HIS A 46 -17.57 13.13 -0.38
C HIS A 46 -19.10 13.26 -0.41
N GLU A 47 -19.64 14.31 0.21
CA GLU A 47 -21.06 14.67 0.12
C GLU A 47 -21.43 15.23 -1.27
N ILE A 48 -20.49 15.89 -1.94
CA ILE A 48 -20.71 16.53 -3.24
C ILE A 48 -20.48 15.55 -4.41
N VAL A 49 -19.57 14.58 -4.25
CA VAL A 49 -19.22 13.65 -5.32
C VAL A 49 -19.91 12.30 -5.09
N PRO A 50 -20.95 11.94 -5.87
CA PRO A 50 -21.56 10.62 -5.76
C PRO A 50 -20.50 9.54 -6.08
N LEU A 51 -20.36 8.57 -5.17
CA LEU A 51 -19.40 7.46 -5.27
C LEU A 51 -19.47 6.77 -6.64
N ARG A 52 -20.68 6.66 -7.20
CA ARG A 52 -20.92 6.09 -8.52
C ARG A 52 -20.15 6.84 -9.61
N THR A 53 -20.25 8.16 -9.67
CA THR A 53 -19.58 8.99 -10.68
C THR A 53 -18.07 8.91 -10.54
N LEU A 54 -17.56 8.88 -9.30
CA LEU A 54 -16.13 8.73 -9.03
C LEU A 54 -15.61 7.38 -9.55
N VAL A 55 -16.29 6.29 -9.23
CA VAL A 55 -15.90 4.94 -9.67
C VAL A 55 -15.92 4.82 -11.20
N PHE A 56 -16.97 5.30 -11.86
CA PHE A 56 -17.04 5.26 -13.34
C PHE A 56 -15.96 6.11 -14.00
N SER A 57 -15.69 7.31 -13.48
CA SER A 57 -14.65 8.20 -13.99
C SER A 57 -13.26 7.55 -13.88
N VAL A 58 -12.91 7.03 -12.70
CA VAL A 58 -11.61 6.38 -12.47
C VAL A 58 -11.47 5.12 -13.32
N THR A 59 -12.51 4.29 -13.40
CA THR A 59 -12.48 3.06 -14.23
C THR A 59 -12.30 3.39 -15.71
N GLY A 60 -13.01 4.40 -16.23
CA GLY A 60 -12.85 4.86 -17.61
C GLY A 60 -11.45 5.42 -17.87
N PHE A 61 -10.91 6.22 -16.95
CA PHE A 61 -9.56 6.74 -17.06
C PHE A 61 -8.50 5.64 -17.11
N ILE A 62 -8.59 4.64 -16.22
CA ILE A 62 -7.67 3.48 -16.23
C ILE A 62 -7.80 2.70 -17.54
N ALA A 63 -9.02 2.47 -18.04
CA ALA A 63 -9.22 1.76 -19.30
C ALA A 63 -8.57 2.49 -20.48
N ILE A 64 -8.66 3.82 -20.53
CA ILE A 64 -7.98 4.65 -21.55
C ILE A 64 -6.46 4.54 -21.41
N LEU A 65 -5.92 4.64 -20.19
CA LEU A 65 -4.48 4.50 -19.96
C LEU A 65 -3.95 3.13 -20.40
N VAL A 66 -4.68 2.07 -20.07
CA VAL A 66 -4.32 0.69 -20.47
C VAL A 66 -4.36 0.54 -21.98
N TRP A 67 -5.40 1.08 -22.63
CA TRP A 67 -5.51 1.06 -24.09
C TRP A 67 -4.36 1.82 -24.77
N LEU A 68 -4.00 3.00 -24.27
CA LEU A 68 -2.88 3.78 -24.81
C LEU A 68 -1.53 3.09 -24.57
N SER A 69 -1.34 2.42 -23.44
CA SER A 69 -0.05 1.82 -23.06
C SER A 69 0.18 0.41 -23.63
N THR A 70 -0.87 -0.40 -23.76
CA THR A 70 -0.76 -1.84 -24.06
C THR A 70 -1.73 -2.31 -25.16
N GLY A 71 -2.52 -1.39 -25.72
CA GLY A 71 -3.46 -1.69 -26.79
C GLY A 71 -4.61 -2.60 -26.35
N TRP A 72 -5.18 -3.31 -27.32
CA TRP A 72 -6.35 -4.19 -27.12
C TRP A 72 -6.09 -5.38 -26.19
N ILE A 73 -4.86 -5.91 -26.18
CA ILE A 73 -4.47 -7.04 -25.32
C ILE A 73 -4.56 -6.64 -23.86
N GLY A 74 -4.04 -5.46 -23.50
CA GLY A 74 -4.12 -4.93 -22.14
C GLY A 74 -5.56 -4.71 -21.67
N LEU A 75 -6.45 -4.28 -22.57
CA LEU A 75 -7.87 -4.15 -22.26
C LEU A 75 -8.51 -5.52 -21.94
N GLY A 76 -8.14 -6.56 -22.69
CA GLY A 76 -8.55 -7.94 -22.41
C GLY A 76 -8.07 -8.43 -21.04
N VAL A 77 -6.80 -8.17 -20.70
CA VAL A 77 -6.23 -8.49 -19.38
C VAL A 77 -6.93 -7.72 -18.27
N LEU A 78 -7.26 -6.44 -18.47
CA LEU A 78 -8.00 -5.62 -17.49
C LEU A 78 -9.37 -6.23 -17.18
N ILE A 79 -10.11 -6.69 -18.20
CA ILE A 79 -11.42 -7.32 -18.03
C ILE A 79 -11.30 -8.64 -17.25
N ILE A 80 -10.37 -9.51 -17.66
CA ILE A 80 -10.16 -10.80 -17.01
C ILE A 80 -9.72 -10.59 -15.55
N GLY A 81 -8.74 -9.72 -15.31
CA GLY A 81 -8.27 -9.38 -13.97
C GLY A 81 -9.36 -8.80 -13.07
N THR A 82 -10.24 -7.96 -13.62
CA THR A 82 -11.39 -7.41 -12.89
C THR A 82 -12.40 -8.52 -12.53
N ALA A 83 -12.70 -9.42 -13.48
CA ALA A 83 -13.57 -10.56 -13.22
C ALA A 83 -13.01 -11.48 -12.13
N MET A 84 -11.70 -11.74 -12.17
CA MET A 84 -11.00 -12.52 -11.13
C MET A 84 -11.05 -11.83 -9.77
N GLY A 85 -10.79 -10.52 -9.70
CA GLY A 85 -10.85 -9.74 -8.46
C GLY A 85 -12.24 -9.67 -7.84
N LEU A 86 -13.30 -9.82 -8.64
CA LEU A 86 -14.69 -9.87 -8.18
C LEU A 86 -15.17 -11.27 -7.77
N MET A 87 -14.37 -12.33 -7.98
CA MET A 87 -14.75 -13.68 -7.58
C MET A 87 -14.96 -13.85 -6.06
N PRO A 88 -14.06 -13.38 -5.17
CA PRO A 88 -14.23 -13.60 -3.73
C PRO A 88 -15.53 -12.98 -3.17
N PRO A 89 -15.93 -11.75 -3.53
CA PRO A 89 -17.24 -11.20 -3.18
C PRO A 89 -18.43 -12.02 -3.68
N ARG A 90 -18.34 -12.64 -4.88
CA ARG A 90 -19.44 -13.43 -5.45
C ARG A 90 -19.62 -14.79 -4.78
N ILE A 91 -18.55 -15.36 -4.24
CA ILE A 91 -18.57 -16.66 -3.52
C ILE A 91 -18.93 -16.46 -2.03
N GLY A 92 -19.14 -15.21 -1.58
CA GLY A 92 -19.44 -14.91 -0.18
C GLY A 92 -18.21 -14.99 0.75
N ILE A 93 -17.01 -15.06 0.17
CA ILE A 93 -15.76 -15.09 0.91
C ILE A 93 -15.37 -13.66 1.29
N ARG A 94 -14.88 -13.45 2.52
CA ARG A 94 -14.40 -12.14 2.97
C ARG A 94 -13.26 -11.67 2.07
N ARG A 95 -13.26 -10.37 1.70
CA ARG A 95 -12.21 -9.76 0.85
C ARG A 95 -10.79 -9.95 1.39
N SER A 96 -10.64 -10.16 2.71
CA SER A 96 -9.36 -10.47 3.34
C SER A 96 -8.72 -11.76 2.83
N HIS A 97 -9.49 -12.76 2.40
CA HIS A 97 -8.92 -13.98 1.80
C HIS A 97 -8.28 -13.74 0.44
N ALA A 98 -8.74 -12.74 -0.32
CA ALA A 98 -8.11 -12.34 -1.58
C ALA A 98 -6.70 -11.78 -1.36
N MET A 99 -6.43 -11.16 -0.21
CA MET A 99 -5.09 -10.71 0.17
C MET A 99 -4.18 -11.85 0.68
N GLY A 100 -4.76 -12.98 1.13
CA GLY A 100 -4.00 -14.13 1.60
C GLY A 100 -3.10 -14.76 0.53
N ILE A 101 -3.47 -14.63 -0.75
CA ILE A 101 -2.67 -15.15 -1.87
C ILE A 101 -1.34 -14.42 -2.05
N ILE A 102 -1.20 -13.20 -1.53
CA ILE A 102 0.07 -12.45 -1.49
C ILE A 102 0.85 -12.83 -0.23
N LEU A 103 0.16 -13.04 0.89
CA LEU A 103 0.77 -13.41 2.16
C LEU A 103 1.50 -14.76 2.08
N VAL A 104 0.91 -15.77 1.43
CA VAL A 104 1.49 -17.13 1.36
C VAL A 104 2.85 -17.16 0.64
N PRO A 105 3.01 -16.62 -0.58
CA PRO A 105 4.32 -16.55 -1.25
C PRO A 105 5.34 -15.71 -0.48
N ILE A 106 4.91 -14.62 0.15
CA ILE A 106 5.81 -13.79 0.96
C ILE A 106 6.30 -14.59 2.16
N MET A 107 5.41 -15.26 2.89
CA MET A 107 5.80 -16.12 4.01
C MET A 107 6.75 -17.22 3.56
N MET A 108 6.45 -17.90 2.45
CA MET A 108 7.34 -18.91 1.89
C MET A 108 8.72 -18.33 1.55
N TYR A 109 8.77 -17.14 0.93
CA TYR A 109 10.01 -16.47 0.59
C TYR A 109 10.80 -16.01 1.82
N THR A 110 10.13 -15.41 2.81
CA THR A 110 10.78 -14.94 4.04
C THR A 110 11.25 -16.10 4.92
N PHE A 111 10.43 -17.14 5.10
CA PHE A 111 10.84 -18.32 5.86
C PHE A 111 11.92 -19.11 5.13
N ALA A 112 11.85 -19.25 3.80
CA ALA A 112 12.95 -19.83 3.04
C ALA A 112 14.25 -19.07 3.28
N ARG A 113 14.21 -17.72 3.33
CA ARG A 113 15.39 -16.91 3.68
C ARG A 113 15.84 -17.02 5.13
N GLU A 114 14.92 -17.25 6.08
CA GLU A 114 15.27 -17.51 7.48
C GLU A 114 15.98 -18.86 7.66
N PHE A 115 15.58 -19.88 6.88
CA PHE A 115 16.18 -21.21 6.88
C PHE A 115 17.45 -21.30 6.00
N ASP A 116 17.60 -20.42 5.01
CA ASP A 116 18.74 -20.36 4.09
C ASP A 116 19.76 -19.31 4.57
N GLY A 117 20.25 -19.53 5.79
CA GLY A 117 21.43 -18.87 6.35
C GLY A 117 21.19 -17.49 6.94
N PHE A 118 21.77 -17.27 8.13
CA PHE A 118 22.22 -15.96 8.60
C PHE A 118 23.09 -15.30 7.51
N GLY A 119 22.46 -14.66 6.55
CA GLY A 119 23.06 -13.96 5.43
C GLY A 119 22.82 -12.47 5.57
N PHE A 120 23.28 -11.89 6.68
CA PHE A 120 23.62 -10.48 6.71
C PHE A 120 24.84 -10.29 5.79
N ILE A 121 24.57 -9.88 4.55
CA ILE A 121 25.51 -9.02 3.81
C ILE A 121 25.07 -7.57 3.99
#